data_AF-A0AAV2QTP3-F1
#
_entry.id   AF-A0AAV2QTP3-F1
#
_cell.length_a   1.000
_cell.length_b   1.000
_cell.length_c   1.000
_cell.angle_alpha   90.00
_cell.angle_beta   90.00
_cell.angle_gamma   90.00
#
_symmetry.space_group_name_H-M   'P 1'
#
loop_
_entity.id
_entity.type
_entity.pdbx_description
1 polymer ?
#
loop_
_entity_poly.entity_id
_entity_poly.type
_entity_poly.pdbx_seq_one_letter_code
_entity_poly.pdbx_strand_id
1 'polypeptide(L)'
;IEVCFEPSNKTTLWTSHILHGHNIAAKYIRPKGIKRPDFKTFSGIFKDISMDTIYLQDTQQKLFIKLLGNDNLYDVHKQWWFAKGHMSPDADFVTEAEQDATYYYINALPQWQAVNNGNWK
;
A
#
# COMPACT_ATOMS: atom_id res chain seq x y z
N ILE A 1 12.09 7.76 -5.09
CA ILE A 1 11.24 6.70 -5.66
C ILE A 1 10.68 7.21 -6.97
N GLU A 2 10.80 6.41 -8.02
CA GLU A 2 10.14 6.66 -9.30
C GLU A 2 8.92 5.75 -9.40
N VAL A 3 7.83 6.30 -9.92
CA VAL A 3 6.55 5.63 -10.03
C VAL A 3 6.00 5.86 -11.42
N CYS A 4 5.72 4.78 -12.15
CA CYS A 4 4.93 4.86 -13.37
C CYS A 4 3.48 4.51 -13.06
N PHE A 5 2.66 5.54 -12.97
CA PHE A 5 1.23 5.43 -12.68
C PHE A 5 0.42 5.59 -13.97
N GLU A 6 -0.57 4.72 -14.17
CA GLU A 6 -1.52 4.78 -15.28
C GLU A 6 -2.85 5.38 -14.77
N PRO A 7 -3.16 6.65 -15.08
CA PRO A 7 -4.31 7.33 -14.50
C PRO A 7 -5.67 6.76 -14.92
N SER A 8 -5.79 6.25 -16.15
CA SER A 8 -7.03 5.71 -16.68
C SER A 8 -7.49 4.46 -15.92
N ASN A 9 -6.56 3.57 -15.59
CA ASN A 9 -6.82 2.33 -14.85
C ASN A 9 -6.59 2.47 -13.34
N LYS A 10 -6.11 3.63 -12.89
CA LYS A 10 -5.83 3.96 -11.48
C LYS A 10 -4.90 2.93 -10.84
N THR A 11 -3.89 2.51 -11.61
CA THR A 11 -2.96 1.45 -11.24
C THR A 11 -1.52 1.90 -11.44
N THR A 12 -0.62 1.27 -10.71
CA THR A 12 0.82 1.49 -10.84
C THR A 12 1.42 0.35 -11.64
N LEU A 13 2.10 0.69 -12.73
CA LEU A 13 2.70 -0.29 -13.64
C LEU A 13 4.04 -0.79 -13.12
N TRP A 14 4.86 0.12 -12.58
CA TRP A 14 6.12 -0.21 -11.95
C TRP A 14 6.55 0.90 -10.99
N THR A 15 7.43 0.53 -10.06
CA THR A 15 8.19 1.48 -9.23
C THR A 15 9.67 1.12 -9.31
N SER A 16 10.51 2.13 -9.13
CA SER A 16 11.97 1.97 -9.14
C SER A 16 12.57 2.79 -8.02
N HIS A 17 13.59 2.23 -7.37
CA HIS A 17 14.39 2.91 -6.36
C HIS A 17 15.77 2.27 -6.23
N ILE A 18 16.70 2.98 -5.60
CA ILE A 18 18.04 2.49 -5.30
C ILE A 18 18.07 2.04 -3.85
N LEU A 19 18.44 0.78 -3.61
CA LEU A 19 18.70 0.28 -2.27
C LEU A 19 20.14 0.64 -1.87
N HIS A 20 20.27 1.59 -0.94
CA HIS A 20 21.56 1.96 -0.36
C HIS A 20 22.00 0.96 0.72
N GLY A 21 22.32 -0.27 0.31
CA GLY A 21 22.58 -1.39 1.21
C GLY A 21 23.64 -1.13 2.29
N HIS A 22 24.72 -0.40 1.96
CA HIS A 22 25.73 0.02 2.95
C HIS A 22 25.14 0.86 4.09
N ASN A 23 24.13 1.68 3.80
CA ASN A 23 23.54 2.63 4.74
C ASN A 23 22.29 2.08 5.43
N ILE A 24 21.78 0.92 5.02
CA ILE A 24 20.49 0.41 5.51
C ILE A 24 20.48 0.14 7.01
N ALA A 25 21.63 -0.25 7.58
CA ALA A 25 21.80 -0.43 9.02
C ALA A 25 21.74 0.89 9.80
N ALA A 26 22.03 2.01 9.13
CA ALA A 26 21.96 3.36 9.68
C ALA A 26 20.66 4.09 9.28
N LYS A 27 19.65 3.37 8.75
CA LYS A 27 18.37 3.99 8.39
C LYS A 27 17.72 4.67 9.60
N TYR A 28 16.95 5.71 9.33
CA TYR A 28 16.10 6.34 10.32
C TYR A 28 15.18 5.28 10.94
N ILE A 29 15.22 5.19 12.27
CA ILE A 29 14.34 4.35 13.07
C ILE A 29 13.39 5.29 13.78
N ARG A 30 12.13 5.28 13.34
CA ARG A 30 11.07 6.07 13.93
C ARG A 30 10.93 5.75 15.44
N PRO A 31 10.90 6.76 16.33
CA PRO A 31 10.83 6.53 17.77
C PRO A 31 9.59 5.72 18.18
N LYS A 32 9.73 4.94 19.25
CA LYS A 32 8.63 4.12 19.78
C LYS A 32 7.42 5.00 20.11
N GLY A 33 6.25 4.60 19.63
CA GLY A 33 4.99 5.32 19.84
C GLY A 33 4.65 6.34 18.74
N ILE A 34 5.60 6.68 17.87
CA ILE A 34 5.31 7.50 16.69
C ILE A 34 4.85 6.58 15.57
N LYS A 35 3.62 6.82 15.08
CA LYS A 35 3.03 6.04 13.98
C LYS A 35 3.70 6.42 12.66
N ARG A 36 3.73 5.44 11.74
CA ARG A 36 3.99 5.70 10.32
C ARG A 36 2.91 6.63 9.76
N PRO A 37 3.19 7.40 8.69
CA PRO A 37 2.17 8.20 8.04
C PRO A 37 1.00 7.34 7.57
N ASP A 38 -0.19 7.94 7.58
CA ASP A 38 -1.31 7.38 6.83
C ASP A 38 -1.06 7.52 5.32
N PHE A 39 -1.68 6.63 4.55
CA PHE A 39 -1.59 6.71 3.10
C PHE A 39 -2.28 7.97 2.57
N LYS A 40 -1.67 8.62 1.58
CA LYS A 40 -2.14 9.88 1.00
C LYS A 40 -2.33 9.78 -0.50
N THR A 41 -3.29 10.55 -1.01
CA THR A 41 -3.51 10.75 -2.44
C THR A 41 -2.64 11.89 -2.97
N PHE A 42 -2.20 11.80 -4.21
CA PHE A 42 -1.55 12.91 -4.90
C PHE A 42 -2.60 13.83 -5.55
N SER A 43 -2.39 15.15 -5.52
CA SER A 43 -3.33 16.10 -6.13
C SER A 43 -3.50 15.81 -7.62
N GLY A 44 -4.73 15.76 -8.11
CA GLY A 44 -5.00 15.39 -9.51
C GLY A 44 -5.36 13.93 -9.72
N ILE A 45 -4.94 13.04 -8.82
CA ILE A 45 -5.07 11.58 -8.94
C ILE A 45 -6.12 11.06 -7.95
N PHE A 46 -6.90 10.05 -8.35
CA PHE A 46 -8.01 9.48 -7.57
C PHE A 46 -9.13 10.47 -7.19
N LYS A 47 -9.32 11.55 -7.96
CA LYS A 47 -10.33 12.61 -7.66
C LYS A 47 -11.76 12.11 -7.43
N ASP A 48 -12.10 11.00 -8.07
CA ASP A 48 -13.41 10.38 -8.06
C ASP A 48 -13.48 9.12 -7.16
N ILE A 49 -12.39 8.80 -6.44
CA ILE A 49 -12.31 7.65 -5.54
C ILE A 49 -11.83 8.07 -4.16
N SER A 50 -12.62 7.74 -3.14
CA SER A 50 -12.14 7.78 -1.76
C SER A 50 -11.25 6.56 -1.49
N MET A 51 -9.93 6.74 -1.64
CA MET A 51 -8.95 5.66 -1.47
C MET A 51 -9.00 5.05 -0.07
N ASP A 52 -9.23 5.86 0.97
CA ASP A 52 -9.36 5.36 2.35
C ASP A 52 -10.57 4.46 2.53
N THR A 53 -11.66 4.74 1.81
CA THR A 53 -12.91 3.95 1.90
C THR A 53 -12.77 2.61 1.18
N ILE A 54 -12.22 2.57 -0.04
CA ILE A 54 -12.17 1.32 -0.83
C ILE A 54 -11.31 0.23 -0.18
N TYR A 55 -10.34 0.61 0.64
CA TYR A 55 -9.48 -0.33 1.37
C TYR A 55 -10.08 -0.79 2.70
N LEU A 56 -11.24 -0.28 3.14
CA LEU A 56 -11.90 -0.79 4.33
C LEU A 56 -12.40 -2.22 4.09
N GLN A 57 -12.20 -3.10 5.08
CA GLN A 57 -12.60 -4.51 4.98
C GLN A 57 -14.10 -4.69 4.72
N ASP A 58 -14.96 -3.91 5.40
CA ASP A 58 -16.41 -3.91 5.17
C ASP A 58 -16.77 -3.50 3.74
N THR A 59 -16.09 -2.49 3.18
CA THR A 59 -16.29 -2.09 1.77
C THR A 59 -15.89 -3.21 0.81
N GLN A 60 -14.80 -3.92 1.10
CA GLN A 60 -14.36 -5.06 0.29
C GLN A 60 -15.29 -6.26 0.39
N GLN A 61 -15.79 -6.61 1.60
CA GLN A 61 -16.77 -7.69 1.77
C GLN A 61 -18.04 -7.40 0.96
N LYS A 62 -18.58 -6.18 1.05
CA LYS A 62 -19.73 -5.73 0.25
C LYS A 62 -19.44 -5.81 -1.26
N LEU A 63 -18.22 -5.45 -1.67
CA LEU A 63 -17.80 -5.55 -3.07
C LEU A 63 -17.76 -7.01 -3.56
N PHE A 64 -17.23 -7.95 -2.76
CA PHE A 64 -17.21 -9.36 -3.12
C PHE A 64 -18.63 -9.93 -3.26
N ILE A 65 -19.54 -9.64 -2.32
CA ILE A 65 -20.94 -10.05 -2.42
C ILE A 65 -21.57 -9.48 -3.69
N LYS A 66 -21.32 -8.21 -3.99
CA LYS A 66 -21.86 -7.55 -5.19
C LYS A 66 -21.35 -8.18 -6.49
N LEU A 67 -20.07 -8.53 -6.57
CA LEU A 67 -19.44 -9.03 -7.79
C LEU A 67 -19.62 -10.55 -7.99
N LEU A 68 -19.62 -11.31 -6.90
CA LEU A 68 -19.55 -12.78 -6.91
C LEU A 68 -20.83 -13.45 -6.36
N GLY A 69 -21.74 -12.68 -5.78
CA GLY A 69 -22.97 -13.19 -5.14
C GLY A 69 -22.75 -13.83 -3.76
N ASN A 70 -21.53 -13.79 -3.22
CA ASN A 70 -21.16 -14.32 -1.90
C ASN A 70 -19.88 -13.64 -1.39
N ASP A 71 -19.50 -13.89 -0.14
CA ASP A 71 -18.28 -13.38 0.51
C ASP A 71 -17.24 -14.48 0.80
N ASN A 72 -17.25 -15.59 0.06
CA ASN A 72 -16.30 -16.69 0.29
C ASN A 72 -14.82 -16.29 0.12
N LEU A 73 -14.55 -15.19 -0.59
CA LEU A 73 -13.22 -14.60 -0.74
C LEU A 73 -12.89 -13.54 0.34
N TYR A 74 -13.70 -13.45 1.38
CA TYR A 74 -13.49 -12.61 2.55
C TYR A 74 -13.47 -13.44 3.82
N ASP A 75 -12.39 -13.32 4.59
CA ASP A 75 -12.22 -14.00 5.87
C ASP A 75 -11.17 -13.23 6.70
N VAL A 76 -11.62 -12.63 7.80
CA VAL A 76 -10.77 -11.83 8.68
C VAL A 76 -9.72 -12.68 9.42
N HIS A 77 -10.00 -13.96 9.65
CA HIS A 77 -9.09 -14.86 10.34
C HIS A 77 -8.02 -15.41 9.39
N LYS A 78 -8.35 -15.58 8.10
CA LYS A 78 -7.41 -16.04 7.07
C LYS A 78 -6.64 -14.93 6.37
N GLN A 79 -6.83 -13.67 6.76
CA GLN A 79 -6.16 -12.54 6.10
C GLN A 79 -6.60 -12.33 4.64
N TRP A 80 -7.86 -12.65 4.34
CA TRP A 80 -8.46 -12.52 3.02
C TRP A 80 -9.17 -11.17 2.88
N TRP A 81 -8.35 -10.13 2.79
CA TRP A 81 -8.73 -8.79 2.35
C TRP A 81 -7.53 -8.17 1.66
N PHE A 82 -7.75 -7.16 0.83
CA PHE A 82 -6.70 -6.38 0.22
C PHE A 82 -6.18 -5.33 1.19
N ALA A 83 -4.89 -5.40 1.46
CA ALA A 83 -4.12 -4.34 2.09
C ALA A 83 -3.48 -3.43 1.02
N LYS A 84 -2.96 -2.30 1.50
CA LYS A 84 -2.17 -1.34 0.73
C LYS A 84 -0.75 -1.89 0.59
N GLY A 85 -0.54 -2.81 -0.35
CA GLY A 85 0.76 -3.45 -0.57
C GLY A 85 1.73 -2.48 -1.22
N HIS A 86 2.84 -2.18 -0.53
CA HIS A 86 3.86 -1.28 -1.07
C HIS A 86 4.57 -1.93 -2.28
N MET A 87 4.75 -1.15 -3.34
CA MET A 87 5.60 -1.54 -4.47
C MET A 87 7.07 -1.22 -4.20
N SER A 88 7.38 0.03 -3.83
CA SER A 88 8.66 0.38 -3.21
C SER A 88 8.46 0.45 -1.68
N PRO A 89 9.10 -0.42 -0.89
CA PRO A 89 8.83 -0.53 0.54
C PRO A 89 9.56 0.54 1.36
N ASP A 90 8.90 1.05 2.41
CA ASP A 90 9.46 1.95 3.43
C ASP A 90 10.85 1.49 3.92
N ALA A 91 10.98 0.19 4.19
CA ALA A 91 12.15 -0.37 4.84
C ALA A 91 13.47 -0.25 4.04
N ASP A 92 13.39 0.00 2.73
CA ASP A 92 14.54 0.14 1.82
C ASP A 92 15.15 1.55 1.86
N PHE A 93 14.47 2.51 2.49
CA PHE A 93 14.89 3.91 2.53
C PHE A 93 15.59 4.28 3.84
N VAL A 94 16.59 5.16 3.71
CA VAL A 94 17.49 5.55 4.81
C VAL A 94 16.94 6.75 5.57
N THR A 95 16.34 7.73 4.88
CA THR A 95 15.85 8.96 5.52
C THR A 95 14.36 8.88 5.82
N GLU A 96 13.90 9.58 6.87
CA GLU A 96 12.46 9.69 7.19
C GLU A 96 11.65 10.22 6.02
N ALA A 97 12.17 11.23 5.30
CA ALA A 97 11.47 11.83 4.17
C ALA A 97 11.23 10.84 3.02
N GLU A 98 12.20 9.97 2.73
CA GLU A 98 12.07 8.93 1.72
C GLU A 98 11.14 7.80 2.17
N GLN A 99 11.23 7.39 3.44
CA GLN A 99 10.30 6.44 4.05
C GLN A 99 8.85 6.96 3.97
N ASP A 100 8.63 8.22 4.32
CA ASP A 100 7.29 8.83 4.29
C ASP A 100 6.77 9.06 2.87
N ALA A 101 7.66 9.15 1.88
CA ALA A 101 7.30 9.20 0.47
C ALA A 101 6.74 7.85 -0.05
N THR A 102 6.93 6.73 0.67
CA THR A 102 6.37 5.44 0.25
C THR A 102 4.87 5.32 0.51
N TYR A 103 4.32 6.16 1.39
CA TYR A 103 2.92 6.15 1.84
C TYR A 103 1.99 6.93 0.91
N TYR A 104 2.26 6.99 -0.39
CA TYR A 104 1.29 7.48 -1.37
C TYR A 104 0.58 6.30 -2.03
N TYR A 105 -0.73 6.45 -2.29
CA TYR A 105 -1.52 5.41 -2.95
C TYR A 105 -1.00 5.04 -4.34
N ILE A 106 -0.28 5.93 -5.02
CA ILE A 106 0.38 5.64 -6.31
C ILE A 106 1.58 4.68 -6.16
N ASN A 107 2.07 4.41 -4.96
CA ASN A 107 3.12 3.44 -4.67
C ASN A 107 2.54 2.15 -4.04
N ALA A 108 1.22 1.95 -4.11
CA ALA A 108 0.58 0.78 -3.56
C ALA A 108 -0.42 0.13 -4.51
N LEU A 109 -0.54 -1.19 -4.40
CA LEU A 109 -1.55 -1.99 -5.08
C LEU A 109 -2.37 -2.79 -4.07
N PRO A 110 -3.63 -3.15 -4.41
CA PRO A 110 -4.40 -4.10 -3.63
C PRO A 110 -3.67 -5.45 -3.59
N GLN A 111 -3.21 -5.84 -2.40
CA GLN A 111 -2.51 -7.11 -2.20
C GLN A 111 -3.19 -7.88 -1.09
N TRP A 112 -3.45 -9.17 -1.29
CA TRP A 112 -3.99 -10.03 -0.24
C TRP A 112 -3.16 -9.89 1.03
N GLN A 113 -3.80 -9.59 2.16
CA GLN A 113 -3.09 -9.33 3.41
C GLN A 113 -2.25 -10.53 3.85
N ALA A 114 -2.73 -11.75 3.61
CA ALA A 114 -1.97 -12.98 3.83
C ALA A 114 -0.62 -13.00 3.07
N VAL A 115 -0.56 -12.36 1.90
CA VAL A 115 0.68 -12.23 1.09
C VAL A 115 1.49 -11.01 1.54
N ASN A 116 0.85 -9.84 1.68
CA ASN A 116 1.48 -8.57 2.07
C ASN A 116 2.21 -8.65 3.42
N ASN A 117 1.60 -9.30 4.41
CA ASN A 117 2.22 -9.54 5.72
C ASN A 117 2.74 -10.98 5.86
N GLY A 118 2.94 -11.66 4.73
CA GLY A 118 3.54 -12.99 4.63
C GLY A 118 4.80 -12.94 3.77
N ASN A 119 4.81 -13.69 2.68
CA ASN A 119 6.01 -13.86 1.83
C ASN A 119 6.51 -12.58 1.15
N TRP A 120 5.68 -11.53 1.07
CA TRP A 120 6.08 -10.24 0.48
C TRP A 120 6.71 -9.26 1.48
N LYS A 121 6.69 -9.59 2.78
CA LYS A 121 7.03 -8.67 3.87
C LYS A 121 8.52 -8.34 3.98
#